data_AF-A0AB74B713-F1
#
_entry.id   AF-A0AB74B713-F1
#
_cell.length_a   1.000
_cell.length_b   1.000
_cell.length_c   1.000
_cell.angle_alpha   90.00
_cell.angle_beta   90.00
_cell.angle_gamma   90.00
#
_symmetry.space_group_name_H-M   'P 1'
#
loop_
_entity.id
_entity.type
_entity.pdbx_description
1 polymer ?
#
loop_
_entity_poly.entity_id
_entity_poly.type
_entity_poly.pdbx_seq_one_letter_code
_entity_poly.pdbx_strand_id
1 'polypeptide(L)'
;MYLAGDGAGIMGADAAEMAGELAALGLLQDSGVTVDAVRISDLQTALQRIERFRHGLETAFPFPEDWAANVTDDTLVCRCEEVSAGDIRTTVQDGHWEINRVKAMCRVGMGRCQGRMCGLAAAEIIARESGRPVEQVGRLRGQAPIKPLPFGLEMLPVDKQSAETQP
;
A
#
# COMPACT_ATOMS: atom_id res chain seq x y z
N MET A 1 4.16 -4.19 -16.14
CA MET A 1 3.30 -4.01 -14.95
C MET A 1 2.94 -2.55 -14.91
N TYR A 2 1.65 -2.25 -14.93
CA TYR A 2 1.13 -0.88 -14.94
C TYR A 2 0.43 -0.63 -13.60
N LEU A 3 0.51 0.60 -13.12
CA LEU A 3 -0.07 1.01 -11.85
C LEU A 3 -0.78 2.35 -12.07
N ALA A 4 -1.98 2.49 -11.51
CA ALA A 4 -2.81 3.66 -11.66
C ALA A 4 -3.70 3.85 -10.41
N GLY A 5 -4.30 5.04 -10.31
CA GLY A 5 -5.13 5.41 -9.17
C GLY A 5 -4.36 5.53 -7.86
N ASP A 6 -5.09 5.44 -6.74
CA ASP A 6 -4.51 5.63 -5.40
C ASP A 6 -3.52 4.52 -4.99
N GLY A 7 -3.50 3.40 -5.73
CA GLY A 7 -2.47 2.37 -5.57
C GLY A 7 -1.10 2.82 -6.05
N ALA A 8 -1.02 3.83 -6.93
CA ALA A 8 0.22 4.47 -7.38
C ALA A 8 0.66 5.63 -6.48
N GLY A 9 -0.32 6.30 -5.87
CA GLY A 9 -0.15 7.46 -5.01
C GLY A 9 -1.49 8.17 -4.82
N ILE A 10 -1.70 8.79 -3.66
CA ILE A 10 -2.98 9.44 -3.32
C ILE A 10 -3.05 10.80 -4.02
N MET A 11 -3.84 10.90 -5.09
CA MET A 11 -3.90 12.07 -5.97
C MET A 11 -5.32 12.62 -6.18
N GLY A 12 -6.34 11.91 -5.69
CA GLY A 12 -7.76 12.26 -5.87
C GLY A 12 -8.40 11.60 -7.09
N ALA A 13 -9.74 11.66 -7.15
CA ALA A 13 -10.54 10.91 -8.13
C ALA A 13 -10.20 11.26 -9.58
N ASP A 14 -10.12 12.55 -9.92
CA ASP A 14 -9.82 13.00 -11.29
C ASP A 14 -8.44 12.52 -11.75
N ALA A 15 -7.43 12.59 -10.86
CA ALA A 15 -6.10 12.09 -11.15
C ALA A 15 -6.08 10.57 -11.28
N ALA A 16 -6.89 9.85 -10.49
CA ALA A 16 -6.99 8.40 -10.58
C ALA A 16 -7.56 7.95 -11.92
N GLU A 17 -8.58 8.64 -12.43
CA GLU A 17 -9.15 8.39 -13.76
C GLU A 17 -8.13 8.67 -14.87
N MET A 18 -7.48 9.84 -14.84
CA MET A 18 -6.45 10.23 -15.82
C MET A 18 -5.25 9.27 -15.81
N ALA A 19 -4.79 8.85 -14.63
CA ALA A 19 -3.70 7.88 -14.50
C ALA A 19 -4.12 6.49 -15.01
N GLY A 20 -5.39 6.12 -14.84
CA GLY A 20 -5.96 4.88 -15.38
C GLY A 20 -5.93 4.87 -16.90
N GLU A 21 -6.37 5.96 -17.53
CA GLU A 21 -6.30 6.12 -18.99
C GLU A 21 -4.84 6.09 -19.48
N LEU A 22 -3.95 6.82 -18.82
CA LEU A 22 -2.53 6.84 -19.19
C LEU A 22 -1.88 5.44 -19.08
N ALA A 23 -2.21 4.68 -18.03
CA ALA A 23 -1.74 3.31 -17.87
C ALA A 23 -2.29 2.38 -18.97
N ALA A 24 -3.56 2.54 -19.36
CA ALA A 24 -4.16 1.79 -20.45
C ALA A 24 -3.51 2.11 -21.81
N LEU A 25 -3.25 3.39 -22.10
CA LEU A 25 -2.53 3.81 -23.30
C LEU A 25 -1.11 3.24 -23.33
N GLY A 26 -0.41 3.21 -22.20
CA GLY A 26 0.90 2.56 -22.07
C GLY A 26 0.84 1.06 -22.36
N LEU A 27 -0.16 0.34 -21.84
CA LEU A 27 -0.38 -1.07 -22.14
C LEU A 27 -0.65 -1.32 -23.63
N LEU A 28 -1.50 -0.50 -24.26
CA LEU A 28 -1.81 -0.60 -25.69
C LEU A 28 -0.57 -0.38 -26.54
N GLN A 29 0.23 0.64 -26.21
CA GLN A 29 1.48 0.93 -26.90
C GLN A 29 2.49 -0.21 -26.79
N ASP A 30 2.68 -0.77 -25.58
CA ASP A 30 3.57 -1.93 -25.36
C ASP A 30 3.06 -3.20 -26.06
N SER A 31 1.75 -3.27 -26.33
CA SER A 31 1.11 -4.35 -27.11
C SER A 31 1.17 -4.11 -28.63
N GLY A 32 1.81 -3.03 -29.09
CA GLY A 32 1.96 -2.69 -30.51
C GLY A 32 0.74 -2.00 -31.14
N VAL A 33 -0.22 -1.56 -30.33
CA VAL A 33 -1.38 -0.79 -30.81
C VAL A 33 -0.98 0.69 -30.93
N THR A 34 -1.26 1.30 -32.07
CA THR A 34 -1.06 2.74 -32.27
C THR A 34 -2.00 3.53 -31.36
N VAL A 35 -1.44 4.42 -30.56
CA VAL A 35 -2.17 5.29 -29.61
C VAL A 35 -1.95 6.76 -29.94
N ASP A 36 -2.87 7.61 -29.49
CA ASP A 36 -2.78 9.06 -29.68
C ASP A 36 -1.74 9.68 -28.73
N ALA A 37 -0.60 10.09 -29.30
CA ALA A 37 0.48 10.74 -28.56
C ALA A 37 0.08 12.10 -27.98
N VAL A 38 -0.86 12.82 -28.60
CA VAL A 38 -1.36 14.11 -28.10
C VAL A 38 -2.13 13.87 -26.81
N ARG A 39 -3.03 12.88 -26.80
CA ARG A 39 -3.79 12.53 -25.59
C ARG A 39 -2.89 12.15 -24.42
N ILE A 40 -1.82 11.39 -24.67
CA ILE A 40 -0.80 11.05 -23.66
C ILE A 40 -0.18 12.32 -23.06
N SER A 41 0.25 13.25 -23.91
CA SER A 41 0.85 14.53 -23.48
C SER A 41 -0.12 15.38 -22.67
N ASP A 42 -1.40 15.42 -23.06
CA ASP A 42 -2.44 16.17 -22.36
C ASP A 42 -2.69 15.60 -20.96
N LEU A 43 -2.82 14.28 -20.84
CA LEU A 43 -2.98 13.58 -19.57
C LEU A 43 -1.78 13.82 -18.63
N GLN A 44 -0.56 13.71 -19.14
CA GLN A 44 0.65 13.98 -18.37
C GLN A 44 0.70 15.42 -17.86
N THR A 45 0.33 16.39 -18.72
CA THR A 45 0.28 17.81 -18.33
C THR A 45 -0.78 18.06 -17.26
N ALA A 46 -1.96 17.46 -17.40
CA ALA A 46 -3.04 17.58 -16.41
C ALA A 46 -2.63 16.98 -15.05
N LEU A 47 -2.03 15.78 -15.05
CA LEU A 47 -1.52 15.12 -13.85
C LEU A 47 -0.44 15.94 -13.14
N GLN A 48 0.52 16.51 -13.89
CA GLN A 48 1.55 17.41 -13.32
C GLN A 48 0.96 18.66 -12.65
N ARG A 49 -0.21 19.14 -13.11
CA ARG A 49 -0.90 20.25 -12.44
C ARG A 49 -1.50 19.82 -11.11
N ILE A 50 -2.13 18.65 -11.05
CA ILE A 50 -2.70 18.09 -9.82
C ILE A 50 -1.58 17.80 -8.81
N GLU A 51 -0.47 17.23 -9.27
CA GLU A 51 0.69 16.93 -8.44
C GLU A 51 1.26 18.17 -7.73
N ARG A 52 1.37 19.29 -8.46
CA ARG A 52 1.80 20.58 -7.87
C ARG A 52 0.84 21.07 -6.79
N PHE A 53 -0.47 20.91 -6.99
CA PHE A 53 -1.47 21.28 -5.99
C PHE A 53 -1.40 20.37 -4.75
N ARG A 54 -1.27 19.05 -4.95
CA ARG A 54 -1.10 18.08 -3.86
C ARG A 54 0.13 18.41 -3.02
N HIS A 55 1.27 18.71 -3.65
CA HIS A 55 2.48 19.09 -2.93
C HIS A 55 2.26 20.33 -2.05
N GLY A 56 1.48 21.30 -2.53
CA GLY A 56 1.07 22.46 -1.74
C GLY A 56 0.21 22.08 -0.52
N LEU A 57 -0.73 21.14 -0.67
CA LEU A 57 -1.55 20.64 0.45
C LEU A 57 -0.72 19.89 1.49
N GLU A 58 0.19 19.02 1.07
CA GLU A 58 1.05 18.27 1.99
C GLU A 58 1.99 19.19 2.77
N THR A 59 2.47 20.26 2.12
CA THR A 59 3.27 21.29 2.78
C THR A 59 2.44 22.07 3.81
N ALA A 60 1.17 22.37 3.49
CA ALA A 60 0.28 23.11 4.38
C ALA A 60 -0.27 22.26 5.55
N PHE A 61 -0.42 20.95 5.34
CA PHE A 61 -1.00 20.00 6.28
C PHE A 61 -0.08 18.78 6.44
N PRO A 62 1.10 18.94 7.07
CA PRO A 62 2.04 17.85 7.23
C PRO A 62 1.47 16.76 8.15
N PHE A 63 1.86 15.52 7.87
CA PHE A 63 1.60 14.39 8.76
C PHE A 63 2.39 14.57 10.08
N PRO A 64 1.81 14.26 11.25
CA PRO A 64 2.50 14.41 12.54
C PRO A 64 3.57 13.34 12.71
N GLU A 65 4.81 13.62 12.28
CA GLU A 65 5.93 12.67 12.28
C GLU A 65 6.30 12.09 13.67
N ASP A 66 5.91 12.76 14.76
CA ASP A 66 6.21 12.38 16.13
C ASP A 66 5.13 11.52 16.80
N TRP A 67 4.04 11.17 16.10
CA TRP A 67 2.91 10.44 16.69
C TRP A 67 3.35 9.11 17.34
N ALA A 68 4.30 8.39 16.74
CA ALA A 68 4.77 7.10 17.25
C ALA A 68 5.52 7.23 18.59
N ALA A 69 6.08 8.41 18.89
CA ALA A 69 6.68 8.73 20.17
C ALA A 69 5.63 9.12 21.22
N ASN A 70 4.54 9.74 20.79
CA ASN A 70 3.50 10.30 21.67
C ASN A 70 2.33 9.34 21.93
N VAL A 71 2.19 8.27 21.15
CA VAL A 71 1.13 7.26 21.32
C VAL A 71 1.35 6.47 22.61
N THR A 72 0.30 6.34 23.42
CA THR A 72 0.34 5.63 24.70
C THR A 72 0.47 4.12 24.51
N ASP A 73 1.04 3.43 25.49
CA ASP A 73 1.26 1.97 25.41
C ASP A 73 -0.03 1.17 25.28
N ASP A 74 -1.14 1.63 25.87
CA ASP A 74 -2.46 0.99 25.81
C ASP A 74 -3.19 1.20 24.47
N THR A 75 -2.66 2.04 23.58
CA THR A 75 -3.27 2.28 22.27
C THR A 75 -3.20 1.01 21.43
N LEU A 76 -4.37 0.50 21.02
CA LEU A 76 -4.47 -0.65 20.13
C LEU A 76 -4.01 -0.30 18.72
N VAL A 77 -2.92 -0.94 18.27
CA VAL A 77 -2.36 -0.79 16.92
C VAL A 77 -2.92 -1.85 15.99
N CYS A 78 -3.00 -3.11 16.45
CA CYS A 78 -3.62 -4.20 15.68
C CYS A 78 -4.96 -4.60 16.28
N ARG A 79 -6.05 -4.04 15.75
CA ARG A 79 -7.41 -4.41 16.17
C ARG A 79 -7.73 -5.91 16.06
N CYS A 80 -7.18 -6.59 15.05
CA CYS A 80 -7.54 -7.99 14.80
C CYS A 80 -6.91 -8.99 15.78
N GLU A 81 -5.74 -8.66 16.32
CA GLU A 81 -4.97 -9.52 17.23
C GLU A 81 -4.81 -8.89 18.62
N GLU A 82 -5.51 -7.76 18.85
CA GLU A 82 -5.51 -6.99 20.09
C GLU A 82 -4.11 -6.55 20.56
N VAL A 83 -3.22 -6.26 19.61
CA VAL A 83 -1.84 -5.84 19.89
C VAL A 83 -1.78 -4.32 20.11
N SER A 84 -1.26 -3.92 21.25
CA SER A 84 -1.06 -2.53 21.65
C SER A 84 0.29 -1.97 21.18
N ALA A 85 0.47 -0.65 21.29
CA ALA A 85 1.76 -0.01 21.05
C ALA A 85 2.83 -0.50 22.05
N GLY A 86 2.43 -0.73 23.31
CA GLY A 86 3.29 -1.28 24.35
C GLY A 86 3.81 -2.68 23.99
N ASP A 87 2.96 -3.57 23.51
CA ASP A 87 3.37 -4.93 23.09
C ASP A 87 4.46 -4.89 22.00
N ILE A 88 4.32 -3.97 21.05
CA ILE A 88 5.30 -3.77 19.99
C ILE A 88 6.62 -3.25 20.59
N ARG A 89 6.56 -2.24 21.47
CA ARG A 89 7.76 -1.68 22.11
C ARG A 89 8.50 -2.71 22.96
N THR A 90 7.79 -3.47 23.79
CA THR A 90 8.37 -4.56 24.59
C THR A 90 9.07 -5.58 23.69
N THR A 91 8.44 -5.98 22.58
CA THR A 91 9.05 -6.91 21.61
C THR A 91 10.35 -6.36 21.00
N VAL A 92 10.42 -5.04 20.78
CA VAL A 92 11.62 -4.36 20.28
C VAL A 92 12.71 -4.28 21.35
N GLN A 93 12.35 -4.00 22.60
CA GLN A 93 13.24 -4.00 23.75
C GLN A 93 13.85 -5.38 24.02
N ASP A 94 13.12 -6.45 23.70
CA ASP A 94 13.62 -7.84 23.72
C ASP A 94 14.61 -8.15 22.58
N GLY A 95 14.89 -7.17 21.71
CA GLY A 95 15.92 -7.25 20.67
C GLY A 95 15.39 -7.49 19.25
N HIS A 96 14.07 -7.47 19.02
CA HIS A 96 13.48 -7.69 17.71
C HIS A 96 13.06 -6.38 17.03
N TRP A 97 13.75 -6.00 15.94
CA TRP A 97 13.47 -4.72 15.26
C TRP A 97 13.02 -4.88 13.80
N GLU A 98 13.13 -6.07 13.21
CA GLU A 98 12.62 -6.32 11.86
C GLU A 98 11.13 -6.68 11.96
N ILE A 99 10.28 -6.06 11.13
CA ILE A 99 8.82 -6.13 11.32
C ILE A 99 8.24 -7.54 11.22
N ASN A 100 8.83 -8.44 10.42
CA ASN A 100 8.37 -9.83 10.36
C ASN A 100 8.84 -10.64 11.59
N ARG A 101 9.95 -10.28 12.24
CA ARG A 101 10.32 -10.80 13.58
C ARG A 101 9.38 -10.31 14.66
N VAL A 102 9.06 -9.01 14.68
CA VAL A 102 8.09 -8.45 15.63
C VAL A 102 6.71 -9.09 15.44
N LYS A 103 6.24 -9.23 14.19
CA LYS A 103 5.05 -10.02 13.84
C LYS A 103 5.08 -11.42 14.42
N ALA A 104 6.20 -12.13 14.33
CA ALA A 104 6.29 -13.50 14.83
C ALA A 104 6.16 -13.59 16.36
N MET A 105 6.57 -12.56 17.09
CA MET A 105 6.55 -12.54 18.55
C MET A 105 5.24 -12.01 19.14
N CYS A 106 4.74 -10.87 18.65
CA CYS A 106 3.52 -10.25 19.18
C CYS A 106 2.30 -10.35 18.26
N ARG A 107 2.40 -11.04 17.11
CA ARG A 107 1.31 -11.31 16.16
C ARG A 107 0.78 -10.08 15.40
N VAL A 108 1.42 -8.92 15.50
CA VAL A 108 1.02 -7.72 14.75
C VAL A 108 0.89 -8.01 13.24
N GLY A 109 -0.28 -7.73 12.68
CA GLY A 109 -0.57 -7.96 11.26
C GLY A 109 -0.91 -9.41 10.87
N MET A 110 -1.10 -10.33 11.82
CA MET A 110 -1.53 -11.71 11.54
C MET A 110 -3.04 -11.89 11.40
N GLY A 111 -3.85 -10.93 11.81
CA GLY A 111 -5.30 -11.05 11.78
C GLY A 111 -5.91 -10.95 10.38
N ARG A 112 -7.25 -10.92 10.29
CA ARG A 112 -8.01 -10.96 9.02
C ARG A 112 -7.63 -9.85 8.02
N CYS A 113 -7.17 -8.69 8.51
CA CYS A 113 -6.71 -7.60 7.66
C CYS A 113 -5.31 -7.85 7.04
N GLN A 114 -4.56 -8.86 7.52
CA GLN A 114 -3.20 -9.21 7.09
C GLN A 114 -2.25 -8.01 7.12
N GLY A 115 -2.35 -7.17 8.15
CA GLY A 115 -1.45 -6.03 8.34
C GLY A 115 -1.79 -4.77 7.55
N ARG A 116 -2.86 -4.77 6.72
CA ARG A 116 -3.25 -3.58 5.93
C ARG A 116 -3.59 -2.35 6.78
N MET A 117 -4.12 -2.57 7.99
CA MET A 117 -4.51 -1.47 8.88
C MET A 117 -3.38 -1.06 9.83
N CYS A 118 -2.58 -2.02 10.29
CA CYS A 118 -1.62 -1.80 11.38
C CYS A 118 -0.17 -1.78 10.92
N GLY A 119 0.12 -2.17 9.66
CA GLY A 119 1.49 -2.42 9.19
C GLY A 119 2.37 -1.17 9.17
N LEU A 120 1.87 -0.05 8.65
CA LEU A 120 2.60 1.23 8.64
C LEU A 120 2.82 1.75 10.06
N ALA A 121 1.74 1.80 10.85
CA ALA A 121 1.80 2.21 12.24
C ALA A 121 2.81 1.39 13.07
N ALA A 122 2.80 0.06 12.90
CA ALA A 122 3.76 -0.82 13.54
C ALA A 122 5.19 -0.56 13.08
N ALA A 123 5.42 -0.35 11.78
CA ALA A 123 6.75 -0.04 11.26
C ALA A 123 7.33 1.24 11.88
N GLU A 124 6.52 2.28 12.03
CA GLU A 124 6.94 3.55 12.64
C GLU A 124 7.20 3.43 14.14
N ILE A 125 6.37 2.70 14.89
CA ILE A 125 6.62 2.41 16.32
C ILE A 125 7.92 1.61 16.48
N ILE A 126 8.16 0.59 15.65
CA ILE A 126 9.38 -0.21 15.69
C ILE A 126 10.60 0.65 15.32
N ALA A 127 10.49 1.49 14.28
CA ALA A 127 11.55 2.41 13.86
C ALA A 127 11.94 3.34 15.01
N ARG A 128 10.92 3.93 15.65
CA ARG A 128 11.10 4.82 16.79
C ARG A 128 11.77 4.13 17.96
N GLU A 129 11.27 2.98 18.38
CA GLU A 129 11.77 2.24 19.55
C GLU A 129 13.18 1.68 19.32
N SER A 130 13.46 1.19 18.11
CA SER A 130 14.77 0.63 17.77
C SER A 130 15.82 1.68 17.40
N GLY A 131 15.43 2.96 17.24
CA GLY A 131 16.29 4.04 16.78
C GLY A 131 16.76 3.86 15.33
N ARG A 132 16.01 3.11 14.51
CA ARG A 132 16.36 2.80 13.13
C ARG A 132 15.48 3.56 12.14
N PRO A 133 15.99 3.88 10.94
CA PRO A 133 15.15 4.38 9.85
C PRO A 133 14.05 3.37 9.49
N VAL A 134 12.85 3.85 9.16
CA VAL A 134 11.68 3.00 8.86
C VAL A 134 11.93 2.10 7.65
N GLU A 135 12.80 2.51 6.72
CA GLU A 135 13.17 1.72 5.55
C GLU A 135 13.95 0.45 5.94
N GLN A 136 14.67 0.48 7.08
CA GLN A 136 15.40 -0.69 7.59
C GLN A 136 14.48 -1.68 8.33
N VAL A 137 13.44 -1.19 9.00
CA VAL A 137 12.44 -2.04 9.69
C VAL A 137 11.76 -3.01 8.73
N GLY A 138 11.57 -2.57 7.49
CA GLY A 138 11.00 -3.35 6.40
C GLY A 138 9.48 -3.28 6.35
N ARG A 139 8.86 -4.26 5.67
CA ARG A 139 7.40 -4.33 5.52
C ARG A 139 6.87 -5.72 5.82
N LEU A 140 5.62 -5.77 6.24
CA LEU A 140 4.86 -7.02 6.30
C LEU A 140 4.77 -7.61 4.89
N ARG A 141 5.22 -8.86 4.73
CA ARG A 141 5.20 -9.54 3.43
C ARG A 141 3.78 -10.00 3.12
N GLY A 142 3.20 -9.48 2.05
CA GLY A 142 1.95 -10.00 1.50
C GLY A 142 2.13 -11.41 0.94
N GLN A 143 1.16 -12.28 1.19
CA GLN A 143 1.13 -13.65 0.70
C GLN A 143 -0.23 -13.92 0.04
N ALA A 144 -0.26 -14.87 -0.90
CA ALA A 144 -1.51 -15.32 -1.48
C ALA A 144 -2.30 -16.18 -0.47
N PRO A 145 -3.63 -16.08 -0.44
CA PRO A 145 -4.48 -15.13 -1.18
C PRO A 145 -4.50 -13.73 -0.51
N ILE A 146 -4.54 -12.66 -1.34
CA ILE A 146 -4.54 -11.26 -0.84
C ILE A 146 -5.76 -10.95 0.04
N LYS A 147 -6.90 -11.59 -0.24
CA LYS A 147 -8.09 -11.57 0.60
C LYS A 147 -8.43 -13.00 0.99
N PRO A 148 -8.94 -13.25 2.21
CA PRO A 148 -9.40 -14.58 2.60
C PRO A 148 -10.43 -15.13 1.61
N LEU A 149 -10.24 -16.40 1.22
CA LEU A 149 -11.17 -17.14 0.37
C LEU A 149 -11.89 -18.20 1.22
N PRO A 150 -13.18 -18.45 0.97
CA PRO A 150 -13.89 -19.51 1.66
C PRO A 150 -13.33 -20.89 1.29
N PHE A 151 -13.39 -21.83 2.23
CA PHE A 151 -13.13 -23.23 1.93
C PHE A 151 -14.21 -23.76 0.97
N GLY A 152 -13.79 -24.56 -0.01
CA GLY A 152 -14.69 -25.07 -1.06
C GLY A 152 -14.88 -24.12 -2.25
N LEU A 153 -14.09 -23.04 -2.35
CA LEU A 153 -14.03 -22.25 -3.59
C LEU A 153 -13.45 -23.11 -4.71
N GLU A 154 -14.27 -23.44 -5.70
CA GLU A 154 -13.82 -24.07 -6.94
C GLU A 154 -13.51 -23.00 -7.98
N MET A 155 -12.30 -23.01 -8.53
CA MET A 155 -11.97 -22.18 -9.68
C MET A 155 -12.42 -22.91 -10.94
N LEU A 156 -13.36 -22.32 -11.67
CA LEU A 156 -13.72 -22.82 -12.99
C LEU A 156 -12.54 -22.58 -13.96
N PRO A 157 -12.20 -23.56 -14.82
CA PRO A 157 -11.21 -23.33 -15.85
C PRO A 157 -11.67 -22.19 -16.75
N VAL A 158 -10.79 -21.20 -16.95
CA VAL A 158 -11.01 -20.14 -17.94
C VAL A 158 -10.69 -20.75 -19.30
N ASP A 159 -11.71 -20.97 -20.13
CA ASP A 159 -11.53 -21.40 -21.51
C ASP A 159 -10.74 -20.33 -22.27
N LYS A 160 -9.51 -20.67 -22.65
CA LYS A 160 -8.60 -19.77 -23.37
C LYS A 160 -9.07 -19.44 -24.80
N GLN A 161 -10.16 -20.06 -25.28
CA GLN A 161 -10.64 -19.92 -26.67
C GLN A 161 -11.55 -18.71 -26.91
N SER A 162 -12.08 -18.05 -25.88
CA SER A 162 -12.96 -16.88 -26.07
C SER A 162 -12.22 -15.54 -26.16
N ALA A 163 -10.87 -15.52 -26.09
CA ALA A 163 -10.07 -14.30 -26.20
C ALA A 163 -9.52 -14.03 -27.62
N GLU A 164 -9.64 -14.98 -28.56
CA GLU A 164 -9.15 -14.86 -29.94
C GLU A 164 -10.27 -14.60 -30.97
N THR A 165 -11.49 -14.29 -30.55
CA THR A 165 -12.58 -14.03 -31.49
C THR A 165 -13.51 -12.91 -31.02
N GLN A 166 -13.11 -11.67 -31.29
CA GLN A 166 -14.02 -10.66 -31.80
C GLN A 166 -13.21 -9.61 -32.59
N PRO A 167 -13.68 -9.25 -33.81
CA PRO A 167 -12.94 -8.45 -34.80
C PRO A 167 -12.75 -6.98 -34.39
#